data_AF-A0A257W6H9-F1
#
_entry.id   AF-A0A257W6H9-F1
#
_cell.length_a   1.000
_cell.length_b   1.000
_cell.length_c   1.000
_cell.angle_alpha   90.00
_cell.angle_beta   90.00
_cell.angle_gamma   90.00
#
_symmetry.space_group_name_H-M   'P 1'
#
loop_
_entity.id
_entity.type
_entity.pdbx_description
1 polymer ?
#
loop_
_entity_poly.entity_id
_entity_poly.type
_entity_poly.pdbx_seq_one_letter_code
_entity_poly.pdbx_strand_id
1 'polypeptide(L)'
;MILILQFQASAQKITAADLKKLNAKEDSLAAYAENLVMDSLPENRMRSDSFFVRTLIRSLQVKNSFYYPFDSVLGISKLYAPDSAFRIISWVLSFDDYYSRQRAAIQMRTPDGSFKIHPLYDVSEESMNVMDSTRTKMRWIGAVYYNMVATEYRGKKYYTLFGNDNNSVMSNKKWIEVLHFTDKGEPLFGGPFFSFANDSIPSPVQHRYQLEYKEDARIILAYDPELQMIIFDHLIPEDGEPEKKWTYIPDGDYEGFQWKNGQWVHVEKIFHFKLEDGEAPVEKPLFKSGGN
;
A
#
# COMPACT_ATOMS: atom_id res chain seq x y z
N MET A 1 43.57 -20.33 -20.87
CA MET A 1 42.38 -20.15 -21.72
C MET A 1 41.16 -20.08 -20.79
N ILE A 2 40.70 -18.88 -20.46
CA ILE A 2 39.55 -18.68 -19.57
C ILE A 2 38.30 -18.64 -20.45
N LEU A 3 37.45 -19.65 -20.29
CA LEU A 3 36.19 -19.76 -21.04
C LEU A 3 35.14 -18.87 -20.36
N ILE A 4 34.81 -17.75 -20.98
CA ILE A 4 33.72 -16.88 -20.53
C ILE A 4 32.42 -17.47 -21.08
N LEU A 5 31.67 -18.15 -20.22
CA LEU A 5 30.29 -18.56 -20.48
C LEU A 5 29.41 -17.30 -20.48
N GLN A 6 29.07 -16.81 -21.67
CA GLN A 6 28.02 -15.81 -21.84
C GLN A 6 26.66 -16.48 -21.56
N PHE A 7 26.12 -16.27 -20.37
CA PHE A 7 24.71 -16.53 -20.12
C PHE A 7 23.89 -15.48 -20.87
N GLN A 8 23.30 -15.88 -22.00
CA GLN A 8 22.21 -15.11 -22.59
C GLN A 8 21.01 -15.20 -21.65
N ALA A 9 20.79 -14.16 -20.87
CA ALA A 9 19.56 -13.96 -20.13
C ALA A 9 18.44 -13.73 -21.15
N SER A 10 17.77 -14.81 -21.57
CA SER A 10 16.56 -14.71 -22.37
C SER A 10 15.49 -14.06 -21.50
N ALA A 11 15.19 -12.79 -21.75
CA ALA A 11 14.04 -12.14 -21.13
C ALA A 11 12.81 -13.03 -21.38
N GLN A 12 12.12 -13.44 -20.32
CA GLN A 12 10.93 -14.27 -20.41
C GLN A 12 9.86 -13.52 -21.20
N LYS A 13 9.68 -13.85 -22.48
CA LYS A 13 8.68 -13.21 -23.34
C LYS A 13 7.36 -13.98 -23.27
N ILE A 14 6.26 -13.24 -23.20
CA ILE A 14 4.91 -13.79 -23.37
C ILE A 14 4.77 -14.18 -24.86
N THR A 15 4.28 -15.38 -25.15
CA THR A 15 4.07 -15.81 -26.54
C THR A 15 2.93 -15.00 -27.17
N ALA A 16 2.92 -14.83 -28.50
CA ALA A 16 1.82 -14.11 -29.15
C ALA A 16 0.44 -14.75 -28.89
N ALA A 17 0.39 -16.08 -28.80
CA ALA A 17 -0.84 -16.82 -28.48
C ALA A 17 -1.30 -16.56 -27.04
N ASP A 18 -0.37 -16.52 -26.08
CA ASP A 18 -0.70 -16.24 -24.68
C ASP A 18 -1.02 -14.77 -24.45
N LEU A 19 -0.36 -13.86 -25.17
CA LEU A 19 -0.69 -12.43 -25.16
C LEU A 19 -2.13 -12.21 -25.64
N LYS A 20 -2.54 -12.85 -26.75
CA LYS A 20 -3.93 -12.81 -27.22
C LYS A 20 -4.93 -13.31 -26.17
N LYS A 21 -4.59 -14.37 -25.42
CA LYS A 21 -5.43 -14.87 -24.32
C LYS A 21 -5.51 -13.88 -23.17
N LEU A 22 -4.40 -13.22 -22.83
CA LEU A 22 -4.34 -12.23 -21.74
C LEU A 22 -5.16 -10.98 -22.10
N ASN A 23 -5.01 -10.45 -23.30
CA ASN A 23 -5.82 -9.30 -23.76
C ASN A 23 -7.33 -9.59 -23.65
N ALA A 24 -7.78 -10.73 -24.18
CA ALA A 24 -9.21 -11.09 -24.11
C ALA A 24 -9.73 -11.28 -22.68
N LYS A 25 -8.86 -11.71 -21.75
CA LYS A 25 -9.22 -11.81 -20.33
C LYS A 25 -9.19 -10.45 -19.64
N GLU A 26 -8.26 -9.58 -20.01
CA GLU A 26 -8.17 -8.21 -19.52
C GLU A 26 -9.45 -7.43 -19.87
N ASP A 27 -9.97 -7.57 -21.08
CA ASP A 27 -11.26 -6.97 -21.48
C ASP A 27 -12.39 -7.34 -20.51
N SER A 28 -12.45 -8.63 -20.12
CA SER A 28 -13.44 -9.10 -19.14
C SER A 28 -13.15 -8.58 -17.73
N LEU A 29 -11.88 -8.56 -17.33
CA LEU A 29 -11.46 -8.05 -16.01
C LEU A 29 -11.78 -6.56 -15.87
N ALA A 30 -11.57 -5.77 -16.92
CA ALA A 30 -11.87 -4.34 -16.93
C ALA A 30 -13.37 -4.10 -16.70
N ALA A 31 -14.24 -4.81 -17.41
CA ALA A 31 -15.69 -4.71 -17.21
C ALA A 31 -16.12 -5.12 -15.80
N TYR A 32 -15.56 -6.19 -15.24
CA TYR A 32 -15.88 -6.59 -13.87
C TYR A 32 -15.33 -5.61 -12.82
N ALA A 33 -14.15 -5.03 -13.06
CA ALA A 33 -13.55 -4.04 -12.18
C ALA A 33 -14.32 -2.71 -12.19
N GLU A 34 -14.82 -2.29 -13.35
CA GLU A 34 -15.72 -1.14 -13.46
C GLU A 34 -16.98 -1.35 -12.60
N ASN A 35 -17.64 -2.50 -12.74
CA ASN A 35 -18.82 -2.83 -11.93
C ASN A 35 -18.51 -2.94 -10.44
N LEU A 36 -17.32 -3.42 -10.06
CA LEU A 36 -16.89 -3.47 -8.65
C LEU A 36 -16.87 -2.08 -8.02
N VAL A 37 -16.47 -1.06 -8.77
CA VAL A 37 -16.29 0.31 -8.27
C VAL A 37 -17.57 1.15 -8.43
N MET A 38 -18.29 0.98 -9.55
CA MET A 38 -19.32 1.92 -9.97
C MET A 38 -20.76 1.42 -9.82
N ASP A 39 -20.98 0.10 -9.71
CA ASP A 39 -22.34 -0.42 -9.62
C ASP A 39 -22.97 -0.04 -8.28
N SER A 40 -24.16 0.55 -8.31
CA SER A 40 -24.87 1.00 -7.11
C SER A 40 -25.40 -0.16 -6.25
N LEU A 41 -25.61 -1.34 -6.85
CA LEU A 41 -26.20 -2.49 -6.18
C LEU A 41 -25.12 -3.44 -5.62
N PRO A 42 -25.12 -3.72 -4.30
CA PRO A 42 -24.13 -4.61 -3.70
C PRO A 42 -24.13 -6.01 -4.28
N GLU A 43 -25.29 -6.56 -4.63
CA GLU A 43 -25.41 -7.88 -5.25
C GLU A 43 -24.68 -7.97 -6.59
N ASN A 44 -24.66 -6.87 -7.36
CA ASN A 44 -23.94 -6.81 -8.63
C ASN A 44 -22.43 -6.66 -8.40
N ARG A 45 -22.02 -5.88 -7.40
CA ARG A 45 -20.61 -5.78 -6.99
C ARG A 45 -20.09 -7.14 -6.52
N MET A 46 -20.82 -7.85 -5.66
CA MET A 46 -20.47 -9.19 -5.17
C MET A 46 -20.42 -10.23 -6.30
N ARG A 47 -21.37 -10.17 -7.25
CA ARG A 47 -21.36 -11.02 -8.44
C ARG A 47 -20.13 -10.73 -9.31
N SER A 48 -19.83 -9.46 -9.51
CA SER A 48 -18.66 -9.00 -10.27
C SER A 48 -17.35 -9.40 -9.59
N ASP A 49 -17.22 -9.29 -8.26
CA ASP A 49 -16.08 -9.82 -7.49
C ASP A 49 -15.86 -11.30 -7.76
N SER A 50 -16.94 -12.08 -7.70
CA SER A 50 -16.90 -13.53 -7.95
C SER A 50 -16.40 -13.85 -9.37
N PHE A 51 -16.85 -13.12 -10.38
CA PHE A 51 -16.39 -13.29 -11.77
C PHE A 51 -14.98 -12.75 -11.99
N PHE A 52 -14.65 -11.61 -11.37
CA PHE A 52 -13.34 -10.99 -11.40
C PHE A 52 -12.28 -11.94 -10.85
N VAL A 53 -12.46 -12.45 -9.63
CA VAL A 53 -11.53 -13.40 -8.98
C VAL A 53 -11.28 -14.62 -9.86
N ARG A 54 -12.36 -15.25 -10.37
CA ARG A 54 -12.24 -16.42 -11.26
C ARG A 54 -11.45 -16.10 -12.53
N THR A 55 -11.73 -14.95 -13.14
CA THR A 55 -11.07 -14.52 -14.38
C THR A 55 -9.61 -14.13 -14.11
N LEU A 56 -9.33 -13.47 -12.99
CA LEU A 56 -8.00 -13.06 -12.58
C LEU A 56 -7.12 -14.30 -12.39
N ILE A 57 -7.57 -15.28 -11.59
CA ILE A 57 -6.84 -16.54 -11.39
C ILE A 57 -6.52 -17.23 -12.73
N ARG A 58 -7.51 -17.33 -13.63
CA ARG A 58 -7.31 -17.91 -14.97
C ARG A 58 -6.36 -17.11 -15.86
N SER A 59 -6.26 -15.79 -15.63
CA SER A 59 -5.32 -14.91 -16.34
C SER A 59 -3.91 -15.10 -15.81
N LEU A 60 -3.76 -15.17 -14.49
CA LEU A 60 -2.49 -15.38 -13.83
C LEU A 60 -1.92 -16.79 -14.09
N GLN A 61 -2.77 -17.77 -14.40
CA GLN A 61 -2.37 -19.10 -14.85
C GLN A 61 -1.71 -19.15 -16.24
N VAL A 62 -1.86 -18.09 -17.06
CA VAL A 62 -1.16 -18.01 -18.34
C VAL A 62 0.34 -17.89 -18.10
N LYS A 63 1.14 -18.65 -18.85
CA LYS A 63 2.60 -18.64 -18.71
C LYS A 63 3.16 -17.23 -18.91
N ASN A 64 4.10 -16.83 -18.06
CA ASN A 64 4.70 -15.49 -18.04
C ASN A 64 3.70 -14.33 -17.79
N SER A 65 2.50 -14.59 -17.26
CA SER A 65 1.50 -13.56 -16.92
C SER A 65 2.00 -12.51 -15.92
N PHE A 66 3.05 -12.82 -15.15
CA PHE A 66 3.71 -11.88 -14.25
C PHE A 66 4.12 -10.58 -14.95
N TYR A 67 4.54 -10.64 -16.22
CA TYR A 67 4.97 -9.46 -16.98
C TYR A 67 3.82 -8.76 -17.73
N TYR A 68 2.60 -9.28 -17.62
CA TYR A 68 1.42 -8.65 -18.22
C TYR A 68 0.81 -7.65 -17.24
N PRO A 69 0.74 -6.34 -17.56
CA PRO A 69 0.48 -5.31 -16.57
C PRO A 69 -1.00 -5.18 -16.16
N PHE A 70 -1.95 -5.59 -17.01
CA PHE A 70 -3.38 -5.37 -16.82
C PHE A 70 -3.75 -3.88 -16.70
N ASP A 71 -3.21 -3.04 -17.59
CA ASP A 71 -3.34 -1.58 -17.56
C ASP A 71 -4.80 -1.08 -17.71
N SER A 72 -5.67 -1.80 -18.44
CA SER A 72 -7.07 -1.38 -18.63
C SER A 72 -7.97 -1.73 -17.43
N VAL A 73 -7.49 -2.54 -16.49
CA VAL A 73 -8.24 -2.94 -15.29
C VAL A 73 -8.12 -1.86 -14.23
N LEU A 74 -8.89 -0.77 -14.36
CA LEU A 74 -8.89 0.35 -13.43
C LEU A 74 -9.56 0.00 -12.09
N GLY A 75 -9.33 0.79 -11.04
CA GLY A 75 -9.90 0.57 -9.70
C GLY A 75 -9.29 -0.60 -8.91
N ILE A 76 -8.37 -1.36 -9.52
CA ILE A 76 -7.65 -2.46 -8.89
C ILE A 76 -6.18 -2.06 -8.78
N SER A 77 -5.59 -2.13 -7.59
CA SER A 77 -4.15 -1.91 -7.43
C SER A 77 -3.34 -3.12 -7.88
N LYS A 78 -2.19 -2.88 -8.52
CA LYS A 78 -1.31 -3.89 -9.14
C LYS A 78 0.16 -3.47 -8.96
N LEU A 79 0.66 -3.53 -7.74
CA LEU A 79 2.01 -3.03 -7.42
C LEU A 79 3.07 -4.10 -7.58
N TYR A 80 4.09 -3.81 -8.39
CA TYR A 80 5.30 -4.63 -8.45
C TYR A 80 6.24 -4.27 -7.31
N ALA A 81 6.90 -5.28 -6.74
CA ALA A 81 8.03 -5.05 -5.87
C ALA A 81 9.15 -4.32 -6.63
N PRO A 82 9.91 -3.42 -5.99
CA PRO A 82 11.00 -2.69 -6.65
C PRO A 82 12.04 -3.58 -7.35
N ASP A 83 12.23 -4.81 -6.87
CA ASP A 83 13.13 -5.80 -7.45
C ASP A 83 12.45 -6.80 -8.40
N SER A 84 11.16 -6.58 -8.69
CA SER A 84 10.31 -7.45 -9.52
C SER A 84 10.23 -8.90 -9.03
N ALA A 85 10.47 -9.18 -7.74
CA ALA A 85 10.35 -10.54 -7.21
C ALA A 85 8.89 -11.03 -7.13
N PHE A 86 7.96 -10.11 -6.93
CA PHE A 86 6.52 -10.38 -6.90
C PHE A 86 5.74 -9.12 -7.27
N ARG A 87 4.42 -9.26 -7.40
CA ARG A 87 3.48 -8.15 -7.38
C ARG A 87 2.34 -8.45 -6.43
N ILE A 88 1.79 -7.42 -5.80
CA ILE A 88 0.57 -7.50 -5.01
C ILE A 88 -0.57 -6.86 -5.80
N ILE A 89 -1.67 -7.60 -5.90
CA ILE A 89 -2.91 -7.14 -6.54
C ILE A 89 -3.93 -7.00 -5.43
N SER A 90 -4.48 -5.80 -5.22
CA SER A 90 -5.42 -5.52 -4.13
C SER A 90 -6.56 -4.60 -4.55
N TRP A 91 -7.76 -4.85 -4.04
CA TRP A 91 -8.96 -4.05 -4.30
C TRP A 91 -9.94 -4.13 -3.14
N VAL A 92 -10.93 -3.24 -3.15
CA VAL A 92 -12.01 -3.19 -2.18
C VAL A 92 -13.28 -3.80 -2.77
N LEU A 93 -14.04 -4.52 -1.94
CA LEU A 93 -15.44 -4.89 -2.19
C LEU A 93 -16.32 -4.16 -1.19
N SER A 94 -17.03 -3.13 -1.64
CA SER A 94 -17.99 -2.39 -0.79
C SER A 94 -19.35 -3.08 -0.77
N PHE A 95 -19.91 -3.29 0.41
CA PHE A 95 -21.26 -3.83 0.59
C PHE A 95 -22.27 -2.69 0.79
N ASP A 96 -21.89 -1.66 1.52
CA ASP A 96 -22.64 -0.41 1.66
C ASP A 96 -21.68 0.71 2.06
N ASP A 97 -22.21 1.87 2.45
CA ASP A 97 -21.40 3.04 2.83
C ASP A 97 -20.60 2.80 4.13
N TYR A 98 -21.01 1.85 4.96
CA TYR A 98 -20.41 1.56 6.26
C TYR A 98 -19.47 0.37 6.22
N TYR A 99 -19.66 -0.52 5.24
CA TYR A 99 -19.06 -1.83 5.24
C TYR A 99 -18.37 -2.14 3.92
N SER A 100 -17.06 -2.40 4.00
CA SER A 100 -16.25 -2.86 2.88
C SER A 100 -15.26 -3.91 3.35
N ARG A 101 -14.82 -4.76 2.40
CA ARG A 101 -13.82 -5.80 2.66
C ARG A 101 -12.70 -5.72 1.65
N GLN A 102 -11.47 -5.87 2.11
CA GLN A 102 -10.33 -5.86 1.22
C GLN A 102 -10.07 -7.24 0.63
N ARG A 103 -9.60 -7.25 -0.60
CA ARG A 103 -9.21 -8.44 -1.35
C ARG A 103 -7.79 -8.24 -1.83
N ALA A 104 -6.97 -9.27 -1.71
CA ALA A 104 -5.64 -9.22 -2.29
C ALA A 104 -5.06 -10.59 -2.61
N ALA A 105 -4.07 -10.59 -3.51
CA ALA A 105 -3.22 -11.73 -3.76
C ALA A 105 -1.81 -11.29 -4.16
N ILE A 106 -0.82 -12.06 -3.73
CA ILE A 106 0.58 -11.88 -4.15
C ILE A 106 0.89 -12.88 -5.26
N GLN A 107 1.23 -12.40 -6.46
CA GLN A 107 1.78 -13.24 -7.52
C GLN A 107 3.31 -13.20 -7.48
N MET A 108 3.93 -14.36 -7.34
CA MET A 108 5.39 -14.50 -7.35
C MET A 108 5.91 -14.58 -8.79
N ARG A 109 7.06 -13.96 -9.05
CA ARG A 109 7.82 -14.20 -10.28
C ARG A 109 8.51 -15.55 -10.19
N THR A 110 8.37 -16.38 -11.22
CA THR A 110 8.97 -17.72 -11.29
C THR A 110 9.99 -17.83 -12.43
N PRO A 111 11.10 -18.59 -12.25
CA PRO A 111 12.12 -18.73 -13.29
C PRO A 111 11.65 -19.42 -14.59
N ASP A 112 10.57 -20.19 -14.54
CA ASP A 112 9.98 -20.88 -15.69
C ASP A 112 8.70 -20.20 -16.21
N GLY A 113 8.26 -19.12 -15.58
CA GLY A 113 7.02 -18.41 -15.91
C GLY A 113 5.75 -19.11 -15.43
N SER A 114 5.87 -20.13 -14.58
CA SER A 114 4.73 -20.84 -13.98
C SER A 114 3.95 -19.97 -13.00
N PHE A 115 2.69 -20.34 -12.81
CA PHE A 115 1.78 -19.68 -11.87
C PHE A 115 2.13 -20.03 -10.43
N LYS A 116 2.46 -19.01 -9.62
CA LYS A 116 2.61 -19.11 -8.17
C LYS A 116 1.95 -17.91 -7.50
N ILE A 117 0.99 -18.16 -6.60
CA ILE A 117 0.19 -17.12 -5.96
C ILE A 117 -0.01 -17.40 -4.46
N HIS A 118 -0.10 -16.35 -3.66
CA HIS A 118 -0.57 -16.39 -2.28
C HIS A 118 -1.84 -15.54 -2.17
N PRO A 119 -3.04 -16.15 -2.15
CA PRO A 119 -4.28 -15.43 -1.84
C PRO A 119 -4.23 -14.91 -0.40
N LEU A 120 -4.68 -13.68 -0.19
CA LEU A 120 -4.73 -13.05 1.13
C LEU A 120 -6.18 -13.02 1.64
N TYR A 121 -6.36 -13.45 2.88
CA TYR A 121 -7.64 -13.50 3.56
C TYR A 121 -7.67 -12.40 4.60
N ASP A 122 -8.47 -11.38 4.32
CA ASP A 122 -8.74 -10.26 5.21
C ASP A 122 -9.52 -10.77 6.43
N VAL A 123 -8.98 -10.49 7.62
CA VAL A 123 -9.58 -10.82 8.92
C VAL A 123 -9.70 -9.60 9.83
N SER A 124 -9.72 -8.40 9.25
CA SER A 124 -9.67 -7.13 9.99
C SER A 124 -10.83 -7.01 10.98
N GLU A 125 -12.04 -7.42 10.59
CA GLU A 125 -13.24 -7.37 11.43
C GLU A 125 -13.25 -8.41 12.55
N GLU A 126 -12.71 -9.60 12.27
CA GLU A 126 -12.64 -10.69 13.24
C GLU A 126 -11.50 -10.51 14.25
N SER A 127 -10.64 -9.50 14.04
CA SER A 127 -9.46 -9.24 14.87
C SER A 127 -9.77 -8.24 15.98
N MET A 128 -9.74 -8.70 17.24
CA MET A 128 -9.88 -7.81 18.41
C MET A 128 -8.82 -6.72 18.46
N ASN A 129 -7.58 -7.04 18.05
CA ASN A 129 -6.50 -6.08 17.94
C ASN A 129 -5.74 -6.33 16.64
N VAL A 130 -5.87 -5.40 15.71
CA VAL A 130 -5.20 -5.48 14.41
C VAL A 130 -3.71 -5.18 14.51
N MET A 131 -3.20 -4.58 15.58
CA MET A 131 -1.81 -4.13 15.76
C MET A 131 -0.90 -5.13 16.50
N ASP A 132 -1.43 -6.26 16.95
CA ASP A 132 -0.83 -7.08 18.02
C ASP A 132 0.23 -8.09 17.57
N SER A 133 0.29 -8.44 16.29
CA SER A 133 1.04 -9.61 15.84
C SER A 133 1.41 -9.62 14.36
N THR A 134 2.42 -10.42 14.03
CA THR A 134 2.73 -10.76 12.64
C THR A 134 1.65 -11.68 12.11
N ARG A 135 1.14 -11.36 10.93
CA ARG A 135 0.04 -12.07 10.27
C ARG A 135 0.56 -12.90 9.09
N THR A 136 -0.13 -13.99 8.81
CA THR A 136 0.10 -14.81 7.61
C THR A 136 -0.92 -14.43 6.54
N LYS A 137 -0.78 -14.99 5.33
CA LYS A 137 -1.79 -14.85 4.27
C LYS A 137 -3.22 -15.22 4.70
N MET A 138 -3.40 -16.09 5.69
CA MET A 138 -4.71 -16.53 6.17
C MET A 138 -5.32 -15.60 7.23
N ARG A 139 -4.55 -14.61 7.72
CA ARG A 139 -4.96 -13.67 8.77
C ARG A 139 -4.54 -12.24 8.45
N TRP A 140 -4.52 -11.90 7.17
CA TRP A 140 -4.04 -10.61 6.69
C TRP A 140 -4.96 -9.47 7.18
N ILE A 141 -4.39 -8.33 7.53
CA ILE A 141 -5.16 -7.11 7.83
C ILE A 141 -5.29 -6.35 6.51
N GLY A 142 -6.53 -6.17 6.06
CA GLY A 142 -6.87 -5.71 4.74
C GLY A 142 -6.45 -4.27 4.46
N ALA A 143 -5.82 -4.05 3.30
CA ALA A 143 -5.62 -2.71 2.74
C ALA A 143 -5.49 -2.77 1.21
N VAL A 144 -5.86 -1.68 0.53
CA VAL A 144 -5.51 -1.47 -0.89
C VAL A 144 -4.17 -0.77 -0.95
N TYR A 145 -3.14 -1.48 -1.38
CA TYR A 145 -1.78 -0.93 -1.41
C TYR A 145 -1.58 0.01 -2.59
N TYR A 146 -1.04 1.20 -2.37
CA TYR A 146 -0.75 2.18 -3.44
C TYR A 146 0.74 2.45 -3.64
N ASN A 147 1.60 2.07 -2.68
CA ASN A 147 3.04 2.17 -2.83
C ASN A 147 3.78 1.03 -2.09
N MET A 148 5.04 0.81 -2.45
CA MET A 148 5.93 -0.16 -1.81
C MET A 148 7.39 0.30 -1.89
N VAL A 149 8.13 0.11 -0.81
CA VAL A 149 9.58 0.34 -0.75
C VAL A 149 10.29 -0.91 -0.25
N ALA A 150 11.41 -1.25 -0.88
CA ALA A 150 12.23 -2.38 -0.48
C ALA A 150 13.42 -1.91 0.37
N THR A 151 13.63 -2.55 1.52
CA THR A 151 14.81 -2.39 2.37
C THR A 151 15.48 -3.74 2.58
N GLU A 152 16.73 -3.73 3.02
CA GLU A 152 17.49 -4.95 3.32
C GLU A 152 18.08 -4.86 4.73
N TYR A 153 18.08 -5.98 5.43
CA TYR A 153 18.78 -6.13 6.70
C TYR A 153 19.29 -7.55 6.86
N ARG A 154 20.60 -7.68 7.15
CA ARG A 154 21.30 -8.98 7.32
C ARG A 154 21.04 -9.97 6.17
N GLY A 155 21.07 -9.48 4.93
CA GLY A 155 20.85 -10.31 3.73
C GLY A 155 19.40 -10.71 3.49
N LYS A 156 18.44 -10.23 4.29
CA LYS A 156 17.00 -10.46 4.09
C LYS A 156 16.33 -9.19 3.57
N LYS A 157 15.49 -9.36 2.55
CA LYS A 157 14.68 -8.28 1.98
C LYS A 157 13.36 -8.11 2.74
N TYR A 158 12.99 -6.85 2.94
CA TYR A 158 11.76 -6.42 3.58
C TYR A 158 11.06 -5.43 2.65
N TYR A 159 9.74 -5.53 2.54
CA TYR A 159 8.94 -4.72 1.63
C TYR A 159 7.94 -3.94 2.47
N THR A 160 8.16 -2.65 2.61
CA THR A 160 7.25 -1.76 3.33
C THR A 160 6.14 -1.34 2.38
N LEU A 161 4.91 -1.76 2.70
CA LEU A 161 3.70 -1.52 1.94
C LEU A 161 2.96 -0.31 2.50
N PHE A 162 2.43 0.51 1.61
CA PHE A 162 1.59 1.67 1.94
C PHE A 162 0.17 1.40 1.46
N GLY A 163 -0.77 1.35 2.38
CA GLY A 163 -2.16 0.95 2.12
C GLY A 163 -3.16 2.03 2.46
N ASN A 164 -4.27 2.05 1.72
CA ASN A 164 -5.48 2.80 2.07
C ASN A 164 -6.57 1.83 2.51
N ASP A 165 -7.38 2.28 3.44
CA ASP A 165 -8.55 1.59 3.97
C ASP A 165 -9.62 2.64 4.27
N ASN A 166 -10.82 2.48 3.69
CA ASN A 166 -11.90 3.45 3.87
C ASN A 166 -12.48 3.42 5.29
N ASN A 167 -12.10 2.47 6.14
CA ASN A 167 -12.46 2.32 7.56
C ASN A 167 -13.95 2.47 7.91
N SER A 168 -14.52 3.69 7.90
CA SER A 168 -15.94 3.96 8.17
C SER A 168 -16.44 5.22 7.44
N VAL A 169 -17.75 5.48 7.46
CA VAL A 169 -18.34 6.72 6.91
C VAL A 169 -17.79 8.03 7.52
N MET A 170 -17.11 7.96 8.68
CA MET A 170 -16.60 9.12 9.40
C MET A 170 -15.10 9.34 9.20
N SER A 171 -14.37 8.35 8.69
CA SER A 171 -12.92 8.33 8.76
C SER A 171 -12.29 7.42 7.72
N ASN A 172 -11.11 7.79 7.26
CA ASN A 172 -10.23 6.93 6.49
C ASN A 172 -9.04 6.44 7.34
N LYS A 173 -8.39 5.38 6.87
CA LYS A 173 -7.12 4.86 7.41
C LYS A 173 -6.06 4.77 6.33
N LYS A 174 -4.84 5.17 6.69
CA LYS A 174 -3.64 4.80 5.94
C LYS A 174 -2.77 3.87 6.76
N TRP A 175 -2.28 2.82 6.11
CA TRP A 175 -1.50 1.75 6.70
C TRP A 175 -0.05 1.78 6.21
N ILE A 176 0.90 1.55 7.13
CA ILE A 176 2.23 1.08 6.78
C ILE A 176 2.42 -0.31 7.40
N GLU A 177 2.81 -1.28 6.57
CA GLU A 177 3.10 -2.63 7.03
C GLU A 177 4.29 -3.23 6.30
N VAL A 178 5.12 -3.98 7.02
CA VAL A 178 6.27 -4.67 6.40
C VAL A 178 5.85 -6.08 5.99
N LEU A 179 5.87 -6.35 4.69
CA LEU A 179 5.82 -7.67 4.09
C LEU A 179 7.23 -8.26 4.01
N HIS A 180 7.37 -9.50 4.45
CA HIS A 180 8.57 -10.30 4.22
C HIS A 180 8.20 -11.77 4.00
N PHE A 181 9.15 -12.58 3.56
CA PHE A 181 8.90 -13.99 3.28
C PHE A 181 9.69 -14.87 4.24
N THR A 182 9.08 -15.97 4.65
CA THR A 182 9.79 -17.07 5.32
C THR A 182 10.79 -17.73 4.37
N ASP A 183 11.70 -18.53 4.89
CA ASP A 183 12.64 -19.30 4.07
C ASP A 183 11.92 -20.30 3.12
N LYS A 184 10.67 -20.66 3.42
CA LYS A 184 9.80 -21.47 2.56
C LYS A 184 9.05 -20.64 1.49
N GLY A 185 9.23 -19.32 1.49
CA GLY A 185 8.58 -18.41 0.56
C GLY A 185 7.13 -18.08 0.89
N GLU A 186 6.67 -18.30 2.13
CA GLU A 186 5.34 -17.86 2.58
C GLU A 186 5.39 -16.40 3.07
N PRO A 187 4.43 -15.54 2.68
CA PRO A 187 4.38 -14.15 3.08
C PRO A 187 3.95 -13.99 4.55
N LEU A 188 4.63 -13.06 5.22
CA LEU A 188 4.36 -12.60 6.57
C LEU A 188 4.20 -11.08 6.55
N PHE A 189 3.22 -10.61 7.29
CA PHE A 189 2.78 -9.22 7.33
C PHE A 189 2.94 -8.65 8.74
N GLY A 190 3.70 -7.58 8.86
CA GLY A 190 4.05 -6.96 10.12
C GLY A 190 5.06 -7.77 10.94
N GLY A 191 5.40 -7.24 12.11
CA GLY A 191 6.53 -7.69 12.93
C GLY A 191 7.15 -6.49 13.63
N PRO A 192 8.11 -6.67 14.55
CA PRO A 192 8.63 -5.61 15.40
C PRO A 192 9.52 -4.62 14.61
N PHE A 193 8.93 -3.94 13.64
CA PHE A 193 9.58 -3.11 12.64
C PHE A 193 9.40 -1.64 12.91
N PHE A 194 8.40 -1.22 13.69
CA PHE A 194 8.15 0.21 13.97
C PHE A 194 8.57 0.53 15.40
N SER A 195 9.66 1.25 15.56
CA SER A 195 10.29 1.57 16.85
C SER A 195 10.11 3.04 17.20
N PHE A 196 9.68 3.29 18.43
CA PHE A 196 9.50 4.62 19.04
C PHE A 196 10.51 4.83 20.17
N ALA A 197 11.67 4.16 20.09
CA ALA A 197 12.67 4.15 21.16
C ALA A 197 13.37 5.50 21.35
N ASN A 198 13.31 6.39 20.36
CA ASN A 198 13.91 7.72 20.40
C ASN A 198 12.91 8.82 20.77
N ASP A 199 11.64 8.45 20.97
CA ASP A 199 10.59 9.40 21.31
C ASP A 199 10.77 9.88 22.75
N SER A 200 10.29 11.10 23.01
CA SER A 200 10.31 11.70 24.34
C SER A 200 9.55 10.84 25.36
N ILE A 201 8.51 10.14 24.88
CA ILE A 201 7.73 9.17 25.64
C ILE A 201 7.88 7.79 24.98
N PRO A 202 8.62 6.85 25.60
CA PRO A 202 8.84 5.54 25.02
C PRO A 202 7.53 4.78 24.80
N SER A 203 7.36 4.27 23.58
CA SER A 203 6.24 3.40 23.22
C SER A 203 6.73 2.01 22.80
N PRO A 204 5.92 0.95 22.99
CA PRO A 204 6.29 -0.39 22.57
C PRO A 204 6.48 -0.44 21.05
N VAL A 205 7.39 -1.30 20.61
CA VAL A 205 7.58 -1.58 19.18
C VAL A 205 6.28 -2.13 18.61
N GLN A 206 5.85 -1.60 17.47
CA GLN A 206 4.58 -1.96 16.83
C GLN A 206 4.78 -2.93 15.67
N HIS A 207 3.78 -3.77 15.42
CA HIS A 207 3.81 -4.73 14.32
C HIS A 207 3.52 -4.11 12.95
N ARG A 208 2.78 -3.01 12.96
CA ARG A 208 2.31 -2.22 11.83
C ARG A 208 2.03 -0.82 12.35
N TYR A 209 1.84 0.14 11.45
CA TYR A 209 1.49 1.52 11.82
C TYR A 209 0.26 1.96 11.03
N GLN A 210 -0.63 2.74 11.65
CA GLN A 210 -1.77 3.33 10.97
C GLN A 210 -1.98 4.78 11.39
N LEU A 211 -2.52 5.55 10.46
CA LEU A 211 -3.09 6.88 10.68
C LEU A 211 -4.58 6.79 10.38
N GLU A 212 -5.40 7.09 11.37
CA GLU A 212 -6.85 7.26 11.21
C GLU A 212 -7.16 8.76 11.25
N TYR A 213 -7.95 9.23 10.30
CA TYR A 213 -8.21 10.65 10.07
C TYR A 213 -9.62 10.86 9.53
N LYS A 214 -10.11 12.09 9.66
CA LYS A 214 -11.45 12.50 9.22
C LYS A 214 -11.67 12.22 7.73
N GLU A 215 -12.87 11.76 7.37
CA GLU A 215 -13.19 11.31 6.01
C GLU A 215 -12.86 12.34 4.92
N ASP A 216 -13.17 13.62 5.18
CA ASP A 216 -12.97 14.73 4.25
C ASP A 216 -11.58 15.37 4.34
N ALA A 217 -10.74 14.93 5.28
CA ALA A 217 -9.37 15.39 5.40
C ALA A 217 -8.45 14.70 4.39
N ARG A 218 -7.40 15.41 3.96
CA ARG A 218 -6.37 14.86 3.08
C ARG A 218 -5.06 14.83 3.84
N ILE A 219 -4.47 13.64 3.96
CA ILE A 219 -3.20 13.46 4.66
C ILE A 219 -2.11 12.91 3.75
N ILE A 220 -0.86 13.21 4.05
CA ILE A 220 0.33 12.64 3.44
C ILE A 220 0.79 11.43 4.26
N LEU A 221 1.13 10.36 3.54
CA LEU A 221 1.87 9.20 4.02
C LEU A 221 2.63 8.68 2.79
N ALA A 222 3.92 8.93 2.72
CA ALA A 222 4.70 8.63 1.53
C ALA A 222 6.15 8.31 1.90
N TYR A 223 6.85 7.63 1.00
CA TYR A 223 8.30 7.51 1.12
C TYR A 223 8.98 8.60 0.29
N ASP A 224 9.87 9.33 0.93
CA ASP A 224 10.74 10.31 0.30
C ASP A 224 12.10 9.66 -0.02
N PRO A 225 12.45 9.53 -1.32
CA PRO A 225 13.69 8.89 -1.73
C PRO A 225 14.94 9.74 -1.46
N GLU A 226 14.81 11.07 -1.34
CA GLU A 226 15.94 11.98 -1.07
C GLU A 226 16.32 11.94 0.41
N LEU A 227 15.31 12.00 1.30
CA LEU A 227 15.48 11.89 2.74
C LEU A 227 15.67 10.44 3.20
N GLN A 228 15.32 9.47 2.34
CA GLN A 228 15.29 8.03 2.66
C GLN A 228 14.42 7.73 3.89
N MET A 229 13.26 8.39 3.95
CA MET A 229 12.35 8.36 5.09
C MET A 229 10.92 8.14 4.62
N ILE A 230 10.13 7.49 5.48
CA ILE A 230 8.69 7.60 5.39
C ILE A 230 8.30 8.92 6.05
N ILE A 231 7.50 9.73 5.37
CA ILE A 231 7.02 11.04 5.82
C ILE A 231 5.51 10.99 5.89
N PHE A 232 4.96 11.54 6.96
CA PHE A 232 3.52 11.65 7.13
C PHE A 232 3.14 12.88 7.96
N ASP A 233 1.90 13.32 7.75
CA ASP A 233 1.37 14.46 8.51
C ASP A 233 1.24 14.09 9.99
N HIS A 234 1.66 15.02 10.86
CA HIS A 234 1.23 14.97 12.26
C HIS A 234 -0.26 15.28 12.33
N LEU A 235 -1.01 14.46 13.08
CA LEU A 235 -2.46 14.54 13.15
C LEU A 235 -2.93 14.93 14.55
N ILE A 236 -3.83 15.91 14.62
CA ILE A 236 -4.44 16.40 15.86
C ILE A 236 -5.97 16.30 15.77
N PRO A 237 -6.70 16.05 16.88
CA PRO A 237 -8.15 16.09 16.89
C PRO A 237 -8.66 17.52 16.70
N GLU A 238 -9.54 17.73 15.72
CA GLU A 238 -10.15 19.04 15.44
C GLU A 238 -10.97 19.58 16.64
N ASP A 239 -11.61 18.69 17.41
CA ASP A 239 -12.43 19.01 18.57
C ASP A 239 -11.67 18.91 19.91
N GLY A 240 -10.36 18.61 19.89
CA GLY A 240 -9.53 18.48 21.09
C GLY A 240 -9.74 17.17 21.87
N GLU A 241 -10.51 16.22 21.33
CA GLU A 241 -10.83 14.93 21.97
C GLU A 241 -9.98 13.79 21.37
N PRO A 242 -8.85 13.40 21.99
CA PRO A 242 -7.88 12.49 21.39
C PRO A 242 -8.39 11.06 21.15
N GLU A 243 -9.44 10.63 21.85
CA GLU A 243 -10.11 9.34 21.68
C GLU A 243 -10.93 9.26 20.38
N LYS A 244 -11.33 10.39 19.80
CA LYS A 244 -12.11 10.45 18.56
C LYS A 244 -11.19 10.49 17.34
N LYS A 245 -10.57 9.36 17.00
CA LYS A 245 -9.64 9.27 15.85
C LYS A 245 -10.22 9.73 14.52
N TRP A 246 -11.54 9.64 14.34
CA TRP A 246 -12.26 10.13 13.17
C TRP A 246 -12.34 11.67 13.06
N THR A 247 -11.91 12.46 14.07
CA THR A 247 -11.84 13.93 13.99
C THR A 247 -10.44 14.45 13.65
N TYR A 248 -9.48 13.56 13.43
CA TYR A 248 -8.08 13.93 13.26
C TYR A 248 -7.83 14.57 11.89
N ILE A 249 -7.10 15.68 11.91
CA ILE A 249 -6.69 16.46 10.72
C ILE A 249 -5.18 16.81 10.80
N PRO A 250 -4.51 17.05 9.65
CA PRO A 250 -3.14 17.58 9.64
C PRO A 250 -3.04 18.95 10.30
N ASP A 251 -2.00 19.17 11.09
CA ASP A 251 -1.68 20.48 11.68
C ASP A 251 -0.61 21.27 10.90
N GLY A 252 0.00 20.63 9.90
CA GLY A 252 1.05 21.20 9.04
C GLY A 252 2.48 20.81 9.45
N ASP A 253 2.67 20.14 10.59
CA ASP A 253 3.93 19.50 10.94
C ASP A 253 4.02 18.08 10.34
N TYR A 254 5.26 17.58 10.24
CA TYR A 254 5.56 16.28 9.65
C TYR A 254 6.38 15.41 10.61
N GLU A 255 5.91 14.19 10.77
CA GLU A 255 6.59 13.07 11.41
C GLU A 255 7.16 12.12 10.36
N GLY A 256 8.05 11.21 10.79
CA GLY A 256 8.56 10.20 9.89
C GLY A 256 9.11 8.95 10.52
N PHE A 257 9.48 8.02 9.64
CA PHE A 257 10.27 6.85 10.00
C PHE A 257 11.51 6.76 9.14
N GLN A 258 12.65 6.49 9.79
CA GLN A 258 13.91 6.20 9.11
C GLN A 258 14.32 4.74 9.32
N TRP A 259 14.69 4.04 8.25
CA TRP A 259 15.11 2.63 8.35
C TRP A 259 16.50 2.53 8.98
N LYS A 260 16.60 1.91 10.16
CA LYS A 260 17.84 1.65 10.89
C LYS A 260 17.82 0.25 11.48
N ASN A 261 18.88 -0.52 11.23
CA ASN A 261 19.11 -1.83 11.86
C ASN A 261 17.92 -2.82 11.77
N GLY A 262 17.19 -2.80 10.65
CA GLY A 262 16.05 -3.68 10.43
C GLY A 262 14.72 -3.16 10.97
N GLN A 263 14.65 -1.89 11.38
CA GLN A 263 13.43 -1.25 11.90
C GLN A 263 13.26 0.14 11.28
N TRP A 264 12.02 0.54 11.05
CA TRP A 264 11.56 1.91 10.90
C TRP A 264 11.56 2.59 12.27
N VAL A 265 12.51 3.48 12.51
CA VAL A 265 12.64 4.24 13.76
C VAL A 265 11.98 5.59 13.60
N HIS A 266 11.06 5.91 14.51
CA HIS A 266 10.27 7.13 14.51
C HIS A 266 11.14 8.39 14.66
N VAL A 267 10.69 9.47 14.02
CA VAL A 267 11.26 10.82 14.05
C VAL A 267 10.10 11.79 14.25
N GLU A 268 9.96 12.32 15.47
CA GLU A 268 8.84 13.19 15.89
C GLU A 268 8.71 14.48 15.06
N LYS A 269 9.82 15.01 14.53
CA LYS A 269 9.80 16.23 13.71
C LYS A 269 10.87 16.17 12.64
N ILE A 270 10.45 16.11 11.38
CA ILE A 270 11.37 16.08 10.23
C ILE A 270 11.91 17.48 9.93
N PHE A 271 11.03 18.48 9.91
CA PHE A 271 11.37 19.83 9.51
C PHE A 271 11.38 20.76 10.73
N HIS A 272 12.54 21.38 10.98
CA HIS A 272 12.69 22.44 11.96
C HIS A 272 12.72 23.80 11.26
N PHE A 273 11.65 24.15 10.54
CA PHE A 273 11.52 25.51 10.06
C PHE A 273 11.21 26.41 11.26
N LYS A 274 12.17 27.26 11.63
CA LYS A 274 11.90 28.49 12.37
C LYS A 274 11.96 29.61 11.34
N LEU A 275 10.84 30.27 11.10
CA LEU A 275 10.90 31.62 10.52
C LEU A 275 11.66 32.48 11.53
N GLU A 276 12.70 33.18 11.10
CA GLU A 276 13.26 34.25 11.93
C GLU A 276 12.20 35.36 12.08
N ASP A 277 12.11 35.97 13.26
CA ASP A 277 11.16 37.06 13.53
C ASP A 277 11.35 38.16 12.47
N GLY A 278 10.34 38.37 11.63
CA GLY A 278 10.36 39.35 10.54
C GLY A 278 10.40 38.78 9.12
N GLU A 279 10.55 37.46 8.96
CA GLU A 279 10.54 36.80 7.63
C GLU A 279 9.18 36.15 7.26
N ALA A 280 8.08 36.57 7.89
CA ALA A 280 6.75 36.17 7.43
C ALA A 280 6.57 36.55 5.95
N PRO A 281 6.13 35.63 5.07
CA PRO A 281 5.92 35.95 3.66
C PRO A 281 4.91 37.09 3.54
N VAL A 282 5.37 38.28 3.16
CA VAL A 282 4.48 39.42 2.91
C VAL A 282 3.81 39.18 1.57
N GLU A 283 2.50 38.93 1.57
CA GLU A 283 1.72 38.87 0.34
C GLU A 283 1.91 40.16 -0.46
N LYS A 284 2.44 40.06 -1.68
CA LYS A 284 2.52 41.23 -2.57
C LYS A 284 1.09 41.59 -2.99
N PRO A 285 0.62 42.83 -2.75
CA PRO A 285 -0.71 43.24 -3.16
C PRO A 285 -0.88 43.06 -4.68
N LEU A 286 -1.94 42.35 -5.08
CA LEU A 286 -2.23 42.07 -6.50
C LEU A 286 -2.66 43.30 -7.31
N PHE A 287 -2.90 44.45 -6.65
CA PHE A 287 -3.30 45.69 -7.31
C PHE A 287 -2.42 46.85 -6.84
N LYS A 288 -1.77 47.54 -7.79
CA LYS A 288 -1.19 48.86 -7.54
C LYS A 288 -2.33 49.79 -7.13
N SER A 289 -2.27 50.38 -5.94
CA SER A 289 -3.13 51.51 -5.59
C SER A 289 -2.79 52.69 -6.51
N GLY A 290 -3.55 52.84 -7.59
CA GLY A 290 -3.58 54.08 -8.35
C GLY A 290 -4.28 55.14 -7.51
N GLY A 291 -3.48 55.99 -6.86
CA GLY A 291 -3.97 57.25 -6.30
C GLY A 291 -4.24 58.25 -7.43
N ASN A 292 -5.31 59.03 -7.25
CA ASN A 292 -5.72 60.16 -8.09
C ASN A 292 -4.59 61.17 -8.37
#